data_AF-A0A3R7MWR0-F1
#
_entry.id   AF-A0A3R7MWR0-F1
#
_cell.length_a   1.000
_cell.length_b   1.000
_cell.length_c   1.000
_cell.angle_alpha   90.00
_cell.angle_beta   90.00
_cell.angle_gamma   90.00
#
_symmetry.space_group_name_H-M   'P 1'
#
loop_
_entity.id
_entity.type
_entity.pdbx_description
1 polymer ?
#
loop_
_entity_poly.entity_id
_entity_poly.type
_entity_poly.pdbx_seq_one_letter_code
_entity_poly.pdbx_strand_id
1 'polypeptide(L)'
;MFSRCLLGRSWNASQTAADRLLASQHHHRLIDSRYWDCTTPSKALSVLGVLLRSGTIIDKLDNAASGALNAMGPSMTRSEQVLLGKWSSLMRLKASVRCSSSPSTSAAELGISNRDVHKSVVTLYSFFVGDSQTRISAEESPIIFSSDLVLQLDPIGTLMFLEMLLSTSFQQDAAWRNENITVALLTRLRSHVMYSKVIGLRAIQWILDVLGDKESLLCRRPVEGGRLFRACLRRLHDMLPELTAGDCLLIFPLLQNTLYDKPFVICAEIMKRLVVCEVEELTAVPTSVILHTLECEELVPRLRRRLYQLLCEDYRIGSLGKGECLFLLSIIATSSPCMDEAEQPKYDNDNDFLLCESLFAQLYVTAKSMNAMECVTALEYMEVLTLSQVSVPASSDLLERLKKRLFYETRHALRQSNLSARELKCELEAIHRIEGVLRRCVLLPFLADDAVLIEDLVTKINCRLEKPLDGTLF
;
A
#
# COMPACT_ATOMS: atom_id res chain seq x y z
N MET A 1 -8.78 -11.81 -23.47
CA MET A 1 -7.62 -10.94 -23.20
C MET A 1 -7.96 -10.09 -21.99
N PHE A 2 -7.15 -10.22 -20.94
CA PHE A 2 -7.47 -9.86 -19.57
C PHE A 2 -7.55 -8.34 -19.29
N SER A 3 -8.51 -8.05 -18.42
CA SER A 3 -8.76 -6.89 -17.57
C SER A 3 -7.61 -5.90 -17.31
N ARG A 4 -7.91 -4.60 -17.50
CA ARG A 4 -7.35 -3.50 -16.70
C ARG A 4 -8.36 -2.37 -16.46
N CYS A 5 -8.15 -1.64 -15.36
CA CYS A 5 -8.52 -0.23 -15.13
C CYS A 5 -9.94 0.18 -14.69
N LEU A 6 -10.33 -0.11 -13.45
CA LEU A 6 -11.14 0.80 -12.59
C LEU A 6 -10.76 0.72 -11.11
N LEU A 7 -9.58 0.18 -10.82
CA LEU A 7 -8.97 0.37 -9.51
C LEU A 7 -8.21 1.72 -9.45
N GLY A 8 -7.95 2.38 -10.58
CA GLY A 8 -7.02 3.52 -10.66
C GLY A 8 -7.50 4.91 -10.19
N ARG A 9 -8.75 5.11 -9.75
CA ARG A 9 -9.20 6.45 -9.28
C ARG A 9 -9.53 6.54 -7.78
N SER A 10 -9.85 5.42 -7.13
CA SER A 10 -10.00 5.34 -5.66
C SER A 10 -8.67 4.97 -4.98
N TRP A 11 -7.81 4.18 -5.65
CA TRP A 11 -6.48 3.87 -5.13
C TRP A 11 -5.63 5.12 -5.00
N ASN A 12 -5.59 6.02 -5.99
CA ASN A 12 -4.77 7.23 -5.87
C ASN A 12 -5.14 8.15 -4.69
N ALA A 13 -6.40 8.19 -4.26
CA ALA A 13 -6.87 8.96 -3.10
C ALA A 13 -6.62 8.22 -1.76
N SER A 14 -6.70 6.89 -1.75
CA SER A 14 -6.41 6.05 -0.59
C SER A 14 -4.92 5.76 -0.41
N GLN A 15 -4.12 5.77 -1.48
CA GLN A 15 -2.65 5.73 -1.49
C GLN A 15 -2.11 7.07 -1.05
N THR A 16 -2.63 8.21 -1.54
CA THR A 16 -2.26 9.51 -0.93
C THR A 16 -2.70 9.63 0.52
N ALA A 17 -3.79 8.99 0.96
CA ALA A 17 -4.17 8.94 2.37
C ALA A 17 -3.30 7.98 3.18
N ALA A 18 -2.93 6.81 2.65
CA ALA A 18 -2.08 5.80 3.28
C ALA A 18 -0.61 6.23 3.32
N ASP A 19 -0.12 6.92 2.30
CA ASP A 19 1.19 7.57 2.26
C ASP A 19 1.22 8.75 3.24
N ARG A 20 0.12 9.50 3.38
CA ARG A 20 -0.03 10.52 4.43
C ARG A 20 -0.15 9.91 5.82
N LEU A 21 -0.75 8.74 5.98
CA LEU A 21 -0.90 8.04 7.27
C LEU A 21 0.41 7.33 7.70
N LEU A 22 1.15 6.75 6.75
CA LEU A 22 2.50 6.21 6.95
C LEU A 22 3.48 7.33 7.24
N ALA A 23 3.38 8.45 6.51
CA ALA A 23 4.10 9.67 6.86
C ALA A 23 3.68 10.15 8.25
N SER A 24 2.40 10.22 8.61
CA SER A 24 1.95 10.70 9.93
C SER A 24 2.39 9.81 11.09
N GLN A 25 2.43 8.48 10.89
CA GLN A 25 2.93 7.52 11.87
C GLN A 25 4.46 7.59 12.04
N HIS A 26 5.20 7.83 10.96
CA HIS A 26 6.64 8.12 11.03
C HIS A 26 6.92 9.50 11.64
N HIS A 27 6.05 10.48 11.41
CA HIS A 27 6.17 11.83 11.96
C HIS A 27 5.76 11.91 13.44
N HIS A 28 4.81 11.11 13.93
CA HIS A 28 4.51 11.02 15.37
C HIS A 28 5.70 10.50 16.19
N ARG A 29 6.50 9.57 15.63
CA ARG A 29 7.75 9.12 16.24
C ARG A 29 8.87 10.16 16.16
N LEU A 30 8.78 11.07 15.20
CA LEU A 30 9.68 12.21 15.12
C LEU A 30 9.30 13.23 16.21
N ILE A 31 8.03 13.58 16.42
CA ILE A 31 7.56 14.62 17.36
C ILE A 31 7.87 14.35 18.86
N ASP A 32 8.62 13.32 19.23
CA ASP A 32 9.16 13.20 20.59
C ASP A 32 10.14 14.37 20.84
N SER A 33 9.83 15.19 21.85
CA SER A 33 10.52 16.42 22.26
C SER A 33 12.05 16.29 22.46
N ARG A 34 12.56 15.06 22.52
CA ARG A 34 13.98 14.73 22.64
C ARG A 34 14.77 14.81 21.32
N TYR A 35 14.10 14.82 20.17
CA TYR A 35 14.74 14.75 18.85
C TYR A 35 14.67 16.04 18.02
N TRP A 36 13.85 17.03 18.40
CA TRP A 36 13.71 18.28 17.62
C TRP A 36 14.11 19.51 18.41
N ASP A 37 15.25 20.07 18.02
CA ASP A 37 15.74 21.35 18.47
C ASP A 37 15.07 22.49 17.68
N CYS A 38 14.00 23.07 18.23
CA CYS A 38 13.22 24.16 17.62
C CYS A 38 13.77 25.56 17.97
N THR A 39 15.04 25.67 18.36
CA THR A 39 15.66 26.93 18.80
C THR A 39 15.84 27.97 17.70
N THR A 40 15.73 27.60 16.41
CA THR A 40 15.86 28.55 15.29
C THR A 40 14.66 28.53 14.33
N PRO A 41 14.35 29.66 13.67
CA PRO A 41 13.23 29.74 12.74
C PRO A 41 13.28 28.73 11.58
N SER A 42 14.45 28.47 11.01
CA SER A 42 14.66 27.52 9.91
C SER A 42 14.31 26.08 10.31
N LYS A 43 14.69 25.68 11.52
CA LYS A 43 14.36 24.36 12.08
C LYS A 43 12.87 24.27 12.40
N ALA A 44 12.32 25.30 13.06
CA ALA A 44 10.89 25.36 13.39
C ALA A 44 9.98 25.33 12.14
N LEU A 45 10.36 26.02 11.06
CA LEU A 45 9.63 26.01 9.79
C LEU A 45 9.71 24.67 9.05
N SER A 46 10.85 23.99 9.14
CA SER A 46 11.03 22.64 8.57
C SER A 46 10.14 21.62 9.30
N VAL A 47 10.06 21.71 10.63
CA VAL A 47 9.19 20.89 11.47
C VAL A 47 7.72 21.19 11.22
N LEU A 48 7.31 22.47 11.21
CA LEU A 48 5.95 22.88 10.82
C LEU A 48 5.58 22.32 9.45
N GLY A 49 6.55 22.34 8.53
CA GLY A 49 6.33 21.88 7.19
C GLY A 49 6.13 20.37 7.08
N VAL A 50 6.84 19.62 7.91
CA VAL A 50 6.65 18.18 8.08
C VAL A 50 5.27 17.88 8.68
N LEU A 51 4.86 18.61 9.72
CA LEU A 51 3.56 18.46 10.38
C LEU A 51 2.39 18.72 9.42
N LEU A 52 2.44 19.83 8.68
CA LEU A 52 1.45 20.20 7.67
C LEU A 52 1.30 19.15 6.56
N ARG A 53 2.42 18.61 6.07
CA ARG A 53 2.45 17.57 5.03
C ARG A 53 1.92 16.23 5.53
N SER A 54 1.99 15.98 6.85
CA SER A 54 1.54 14.73 7.47
C SER A 54 0.03 14.69 7.77
N GLY A 55 -0.71 15.78 7.55
CA GLY A 55 -2.15 15.81 7.78
C GLY A 55 -2.58 15.68 9.25
N THR A 56 -1.65 15.85 10.21
CA THR A 56 -2.00 16.00 11.63
C THR A 56 -2.64 17.37 11.85
N ILE A 57 -3.93 17.48 11.50
CA ILE A 57 -4.76 18.60 11.95
C ILE A 57 -4.97 18.40 13.45
N ILE A 58 -4.21 19.13 14.26
CA ILE A 58 -4.52 19.29 15.69
C ILE A 58 -5.25 20.62 15.79
N ASP A 59 -6.58 20.58 15.84
CA ASP A 59 -7.55 21.70 15.83
C ASP A 59 -7.35 22.78 16.92
N LYS A 60 -6.23 22.79 17.63
CA LYS A 60 -5.86 23.81 18.63
C LYS A 60 -4.40 24.27 18.56
N LEU A 61 -3.55 23.63 17.74
CA LEU A 61 -2.15 24.04 17.55
C LEU A 61 -2.06 25.26 16.61
N ASP A 62 -3.03 25.41 15.70
CA ASP A 62 -3.02 26.41 14.62
C ASP A 62 -3.02 27.87 15.10
N ASN A 63 -3.65 28.17 16.23
CA ASN A 63 -3.70 29.55 16.76
C ASN A 63 -2.48 29.90 17.64
N ALA A 64 -1.98 28.96 18.45
CA ALA A 64 -0.86 29.20 19.35
C ALA A 64 0.50 29.14 18.62
N ALA A 65 0.68 28.17 17.71
CA ALA A 65 1.89 28.04 16.90
C ALA A 65 2.03 29.16 15.87
N SER A 66 0.91 29.61 15.27
CA SER A 66 0.88 30.77 14.36
C SER A 66 1.21 32.08 15.08
N GLY A 67 0.70 32.30 16.30
CA GLY A 67 1.05 33.46 17.12
C GLY A 67 2.56 33.52 17.46
N ALA A 68 3.14 32.38 17.85
CA ALA A 68 4.57 32.28 18.16
C ALA A 68 5.47 32.42 16.92
N LEU A 69 5.10 31.84 15.78
CA LEU A 69 5.86 31.94 14.52
C LEU A 69 5.79 33.34 13.91
N ASN A 70 4.63 34.01 13.97
CA ASN A 70 4.50 35.40 13.53
C ASN A 70 5.28 36.35 14.45
N ALA A 71 5.34 36.08 15.76
CA ALA A 71 6.18 36.85 16.69
C ALA A 71 7.69 36.70 16.41
N MET A 72 8.12 35.59 15.80
CA MET A 72 9.50 35.36 15.33
C MET A 72 9.80 35.94 13.94
N GLY A 73 8.79 36.48 13.24
CA GLY A 73 8.93 37.07 11.90
C GLY A 73 10.04 38.12 11.73
N PRO A 74 10.29 39.02 12.69
CA PRO A 74 11.37 40.02 12.60
C PRO A 74 12.79 39.43 12.54
N SER A 75 12.98 38.20 13.06
CA SER A 75 14.26 37.48 13.10
C SER A 75 14.44 36.47 11.96
N MET A 76 13.45 36.36 11.06
CA MET A 76 13.49 35.43 9.92
C MET A 76 14.16 36.07 8.69
N THR A 77 14.90 35.26 7.95
CA THR A 77 15.37 35.62 6.62
C THR A 77 14.21 35.73 5.62
N ARG A 78 14.43 36.45 4.51
CA ARG A 78 13.41 36.68 3.48
C ARG A 78 12.86 35.37 2.88
N SER A 79 13.70 34.34 2.75
CA SER A 79 13.32 33.01 2.29
C SER A 79 12.46 32.27 3.32
N GLU A 80 12.78 32.39 4.62
CA GLU A 80 12.00 31.81 5.73
C GLU A 80 10.61 32.47 5.84
N GLN A 81 10.53 33.79 5.66
CA GLN A 81 9.27 34.53 5.62
C GLN A 81 8.39 34.12 4.42
N VAL A 82 9.00 33.92 3.25
CA VAL A 82 8.28 33.43 2.04
C VAL A 82 7.79 32.00 2.24
N LEU A 83 8.60 31.14 2.84
CA LEU A 83 8.18 29.79 3.22
C LEU A 83 7.00 29.85 4.18
N LEU A 84 7.11 30.58 5.30
CA LEU A 84 6.03 30.75 6.27
C LEU A 84 4.74 31.26 5.59
N GLY A 85 4.85 32.20 4.66
CA GLY A 85 3.72 32.66 3.83
C GLY A 85 3.05 31.55 3.04
N LYS A 86 3.83 30.68 2.38
CA LYS A 86 3.31 29.51 1.64
C LYS A 86 2.63 28.48 2.56
N TRP A 87 3.18 28.24 3.76
CA TRP A 87 2.57 27.32 4.73
C TRP A 87 1.29 27.92 5.34
N SER A 88 1.26 29.23 5.56
CA SER A 88 0.11 29.92 6.14
C SER A 88 -1.13 29.88 5.25
N SER A 89 -0.96 29.92 3.93
CA SER A 89 -2.06 29.79 2.96
C SER A 89 -2.59 28.36 2.87
N LEU A 90 -1.73 27.34 3.02
CA LEU A 90 -2.10 25.93 3.11
C LEU A 90 -2.91 25.61 4.38
N MET A 91 -2.61 26.27 5.50
CA MET A 91 -3.28 26.10 6.80
C MET A 91 -4.65 26.81 6.93
N ARG A 92 -5.11 27.58 5.92
CA ARG A 92 -6.28 28.50 6.03
C ARG A 92 -6.21 29.44 7.25
N LEU A 93 -5.01 29.85 7.66
CA LEU A 93 -4.86 30.81 8.77
C LEU A 93 -5.43 32.17 8.35
N LYS A 94 -6.09 32.88 9.29
CA LYS A 94 -6.51 34.27 9.05
C LYS A 94 -5.26 35.09 8.72
N ALA A 95 -5.20 35.54 7.47
CA ALA A 95 -4.08 36.29 6.94
C ALA A 95 -3.80 37.56 7.76
N SER A 96 -2.54 37.73 8.13
CA SER A 96 -1.85 39.00 8.30
C SER A 96 -0.38 38.63 8.19
N VAL A 97 0.31 38.82 7.07
CA VAL A 97 0.62 40.11 6.45
C VAL A 97 0.72 39.93 4.92
N ARG A 98 0.11 40.84 4.16
CA ARG A 98 0.38 40.99 2.73
C ARG A 98 1.85 41.36 2.53
N CYS A 99 2.64 40.46 1.97
CA CYS A 99 3.79 40.85 1.16
C CYS A 99 3.51 40.50 -0.30
N SER A 100 2.94 41.48 -0.99
CA SER A 100 2.93 41.55 -2.44
C SER A 100 4.37 41.64 -2.93
N SER A 101 4.89 40.57 -3.51
CA SER A 101 5.91 40.67 -4.56
C SER A 101 5.88 39.39 -5.38
N SER A 102 5.47 39.54 -6.63
CA SER A 102 5.65 38.59 -7.73
C SER A 102 7.06 37.97 -7.70
N PRO A 103 7.23 36.69 -8.08
CA PRO A 103 8.56 36.13 -8.25
C PRO A 103 9.24 36.91 -9.38
N SER A 104 10.29 37.65 -9.04
CA SER A 104 11.17 38.26 -10.03
C SER A 104 11.84 37.14 -10.82
N THR A 105 11.56 37.10 -12.11
CA THR A 105 12.09 36.22 -13.15
C THR A 105 13.59 36.43 -13.42
N SER A 106 14.39 36.69 -12.39
CA SER A 106 15.81 37.06 -12.51
C SER A 106 16.77 36.02 -11.92
N ALA A 107 16.28 34.83 -11.53
CA ALA A 107 17.13 33.70 -11.13
C ALA A 107 17.32 32.65 -12.24
N ALA A 108 16.81 32.92 -13.46
CA ALA A 108 16.92 32.04 -14.62
C ALA A 108 18.25 32.22 -15.41
N GLU A 109 19.16 33.09 -14.98
CA GLU A 109 20.42 33.40 -15.71
C GLU A 109 21.70 32.86 -15.03
N LEU A 110 21.61 31.76 -14.28
CA LEU A 110 22.80 31.00 -13.91
C LEU A 110 22.72 29.61 -14.55
N GLY A 111 23.27 29.53 -15.76
CA GLY A 111 23.48 28.27 -16.47
C GLY A 111 24.14 27.25 -15.55
N ILE A 112 23.37 26.24 -15.14
CA ILE A 112 23.85 25.13 -14.32
C ILE A 112 24.81 24.34 -15.20
N SER A 113 26.11 24.47 -14.96
CA SER A 113 27.10 23.62 -15.63
C SER A 113 26.79 22.16 -15.27
N ASN A 114 26.55 21.37 -16.30
CA ASN A 114 26.06 19.99 -16.32
C ASN A 114 27.07 18.95 -15.77
N ARG A 115 27.80 19.25 -14.69
CA ARG A 115 28.91 18.42 -14.16
C ARG A 115 28.58 17.60 -12.91
N ASP A 116 27.56 17.98 -12.16
CA ASP A 116 27.20 17.27 -10.92
C ASP A 116 25.95 16.41 -11.13
N VAL A 117 26.17 15.13 -11.44
CA VAL A 117 25.09 14.17 -11.72
C VAL A 117 24.12 14.03 -10.55
N HIS A 118 24.59 14.21 -9.30
CA HIS A 118 23.72 14.11 -8.12
C HIS A 118 22.77 15.30 -8.06
N LYS A 119 23.25 16.51 -8.32
CA LYS A 119 22.38 17.70 -8.43
C LYS A 119 21.37 17.55 -9.55
N SER A 120 21.76 16.99 -10.69
CA SER A 120 20.84 16.71 -11.79
C SER A 120 19.74 15.71 -11.41
N VAL A 121 20.09 14.61 -10.73
CA VAL A 121 19.11 13.63 -10.23
C VAL A 121 18.20 14.25 -9.17
N VAL A 122 18.74 14.99 -8.20
CA VAL A 122 17.94 15.64 -7.15
C VAL A 122 16.99 16.68 -7.73
N THR A 123 17.45 17.43 -8.73
CA THR A 123 16.61 18.41 -9.44
C THR A 123 15.48 17.71 -10.19
N LEU A 124 15.80 16.67 -10.97
CA LEU A 124 14.79 15.88 -11.66
C LEU A 124 13.79 15.23 -10.68
N TYR A 125 14.29 14.71 -9.57
CA TYR A 125 13.48 14.09 -8.52
C TYR A 125 12.57 15.11 -7.83
N SER A 126 13.00 16.37 -7.68
CA SER A 126 12.14 17.43 -7.15
C SER A 126 10.95 17.74 -8.08
N PHE A 127 11.14 17.63 -9.39
CA PHE A 127 10.03 17.73 -10.36
C PHE A 127 9.12 16.51 -10.29
N PHE A 128 9.68 15.32 -10.16
CA PHE A 128 8.93 14.08 -9.98
C PHE A 128 8.01 14.12 -8.76
N VAL A 129 8.52 14.60 -7.62
CA VAL A 129 7.76 14.73 -6.37
C VAL A 129 6.76 15.89 -6.43
N GLY A 130 7.06 16.94 -7.19
CA GLY A 130 6.20 18.11 -7.37
C GLY A 130 5.05 17.94 -8.36
N ASP A 131 5.01 16.85 -9.12
CA ASP A 131 4.06 16.66 -10.22
C ASP A 131 2.64 16.30 -9.71
N SER A 132 1.93 17.32 -9.22
CA SER A 132 0.47 17.32 -9.11
C SER A 132 -0.12 18.00 -10.35
N GLN A 133 -0.19 17.28 -11.48
CA GLN A 133 -0.93 17.69 -12.69
C GLN A 133 -0.46 18.97 -13.43
N THR A 134 0.74 19.50 -13.19
CA THR A 134 1.26 20.63 -13.99
C THR A 134 2.28 20.13 -15.00
N ARG A 135 1.88 20.07 -16.27
CA ARG A 135 2.79 19.88 -17.42
C ARG A 135 4.00 20.80 -17.23
N ILE A 136 5.18 20.19 -17.07
CA ILE A 136 6.46 20.91 -17.05
C ILE A 136 6.56 21.71 -18.35
N SER A 137 6.72 23.02 -18.24
CA SER A 137 6.91 23.92 -19.38
C SER A 137 8.15 23.51 -20.16
N ALA A 138 8.07 23.51 -21.49
CA ALA A 138 9.12 23.10 -22.42
C ALA A 138 10.36 24.04 -22.45
N GLU A 139 10.54 24.89 -21.43
CA GLU A 139 11.62 25.89 -21.35
C GLU A 139 12.78 25.50 -20.43
N GLU A 140 12.73 24.35 -19.75
CA GLU A 140 13.87 23.86 -18.97
C GLU A 140 14.86 23.10 -19.87
N SER A 141 16.14 23.48 -19.80
CA SER A 141 17.22 22.82 -20.52
C SER A 141 17.18 21.30 -20.30
N PRO A 142 17.27 20.47 -21.36
CA PRO A 142 17.14 19.03 -21.22
C PRO A 142 18.24 18.48 -20.30
N ILE A 143 17.83 17.84 -19.20
CA ILE A 143 18.75 17.11 -18.33
C ILE A 143 19.21 15.87 -19.08
N ILE A 144 20.51 15.82 -19.40
CA ILE A 144 21.12 14.72 -20.16
C ILE A 144 21.88 13.81 -19.19
N PHE A 145 21.52 12.54 -19.15
CA PHE A 145 22.25 11.51 -18.43
C PHE A 145 23.05 10.64 -19.42
N SER A 146 24.30 10.32 -19.08
CA SER A 146 25.11 9.31 -19.75
C SER A 146 25.36 8.13 -18.81
N SER A 147 25.62 6.94 -19.35
CA SER A 147 25.90 5.74 -18.54
C SER A 147 27.05 5.95 -17.55
N ASP A 148 28.11 6.65 -17.94
CA ASP A 148 29.26 6.93 -17.08
C ASP A 148 28.91 7.84 -15.90
N LEU A 149 28.07 8.85 -16.13
CA LEU A 149 27.58 9.73 -15.06
C LEU A 149 26.69 8.95 -14.08
N VAL A 150 25.84 8.07 -14.59
CA VAL A 150 24.95 7.24 -13.76
C VAL A 150 25.73 6.28 -12.87
N LEU A 151 26.86 5.73 -13.36
CA LEU A 151 27.76 4.90 -12.56
C LEU A 151 28.48 5.65 -11.43
N GLN A 152 28.46 6.99 -11.43
CA GLN A 152 29.04 7.80 -10.36
C GLN A 152 28.04 8.12 -9.24
N LEU A 153 26.74 7.86 -9.45
CA LEU A 153 25.70 8.15 -8.46
C LEU A 153 25.98 7.48 -7.11
N ASP A 154 25.60 8.17 -6.05
CA ASP A 154 25.66 7.72 -4.68
C ASP A 154 24.45 6.81 -4.41
N PRO A 155 24.42 6.09 -3.28
CA PRO A 155 23.32 5.17 -2.99
C PRO A 155 21.95 5.86 -3.05
N ILE A 156 21.83 7.07 -2.48
CA ILE A 156 20.57 7.81 -2.41
C ILE A 156 20.13 8.28 -3.80
N GLY A 157 21.03 8.92 -4.57
CA GLY A 157 20.74 9.33 -5.94
C GLY A 157 20.40 8.15 -6.85
N THR A 158 21.01 6.98 -6.63
CA THR A 158 20.69 5.75 -7.37
C THR A 158 19.26 5.28 -7.09
N LEU A 159 18.81 5.31 -5.83
CA LEU A 159 17.44 4.92 -5.46
C LEU A 159 16.40 5.93 -5.99
N MET A 160 16.67 7.23 -5.85
CA MET A 160 15.84 8.29 -6.44
C MET A 160 15.67 8.10 -7.95
N PHE A 161 16.76 7.77 -8.64
CA PHE A 161 16.71 7.57 -10.08
C PHE A 161 15.97 6.28 -10.46
N LEU A 162 16.10 5.22 -9.66
CA LEU A 162 15.33 4.01 -9.83
C LEU A 162 13.83 4.28 -9.70
N GLU A 163 13.40 5.02 -8.67
CA GLU A 163 11.99 5.35 -8.45
C GLU A 163 11.40 6.13 -9.63
N MET A 164 12.12 7.14 -10.13
CA MET A 164 11.69 7.88 -11.32
C MET A 164 11.59 6.98 -12.55
N LEU A 165 12.54 6.06 -12.75
CA LEU A 165 12.53 5.12 -13.87
C LEU A 165 11.32 4.17 -13.82
N LEU A 166 10.92 3.74 -12.62
CA LEU A 166 9.77 2.86 -12.39
C LEU A 166 8.44 3.59 -12.58
N SER A 167 8.40 4.92 -12.43
CA SER A 167 7.18 5.69 -12.63
C SER A 167 6.62 5.48 -14.03
N THR A 168 5.34 5.16 -14.10
CA THR A 168 4.59 5.03 -15.35
C THR A 168 3.89 6.32 -15.75
N SER A 169 4.00 7.42 -14.99
CA SER A 169 3.33 8.69 -15.31
C SER A 169 4.30 9.81 -15.65
N PHE A 170 5.47 9.81 -15.01
CA PHE A 170 6.41 10.91 -15.09
C PHE A 170 7.35 10.81 -16.29
N GLN A 171 7.22 11.70 -17.28
CA GLN A 171 8.13 11.78 -18.44
C GLN A 171 8.44 10.41 -19.10
N GLN A 172 7.39 9.66 -19.49
CA GLN A 172 7.53 8.30 -20.04
C GLN A 172 8.50 8.20 -21.24
N ASP A 173 8.53 9.23 -22.09
CA ASP A 173 9.33 9.27 -23.33
C ASP A 173 10.68 9.98 -23.16
N ALA A 174 11.11 10.23 -21.92
CA ALA A 174 12.36 10.94 -21.70
C ALA A 174 13.58 10.15 -22.21
N ALA A 175 14.52 10.85 -22.86
CA ALA A 175 15.74 10.26 -23.41
C ALA A 175 16.60 9.53 -22.36
N TRP A 176 16.44 9.89 -21.08
CA TRP A 176 17.15 9.27 -19.96
C TRP A 176 16.58 7.90 -19.53
N ARG A 177 15.41 7.50 -20.03
CA ARG A 177 14.80 6.16 -19.80
C ARG A 177 15.30 5.09 -20.77
N ASN A 178 16.36 5.38 -21.52
CA ASN A 178 16.92 4.43 -22.48
C ASN A 178 17.57 3.22 -21.79
N GLU A 179 17.83 2.18 -22.59
CA GLU A 179 18.34 0.90 -22.12
C GLU A 179 19.74 1.01 -21.49
N ASN A 180 20.65 1.76 -22.13
CA ASN A 180 22.03 1.91 -21.64
C ASN A 180 22.11 2.58 -20.27
N ILE A 181 21.23 3.56 -20.01
CA ILE A 181 21.13 4.24 -18.72
C ILE A 181 20.51 3.32 -17.68
N THR A 182 19.47 2.58 -18.05
CA THR A 182 18.83 1.60 -17.16
C THR A 182 19.83 0.52 -16.71
N VAL A 183 20.61 -0.03 -17.64
CA VAL A 183 21.63 -1.05 -17.34
C VAL A 183 22.74 -0.47 -16.44
N ALA A 184 23.18 0.76 -16.71
CA ALA A 184 24.16 1.45 -15.86
C ALA A 184 23.63 1.67 -14.43
N LEU A 185 22.36 2.08 -14.30
CA LEU A 185 21.69 2.27 -13.02
C LEU A 185 21.60 0.97 -12.21
N LEU A 186 21.14 -0.12 -12.84
CA LEU A 186 21.04 -1.42 -12.17
C LEU A 186 22.43 -1.97 -11.79
N THR A 187 23.43 -1.74 -12.62
CA THR A 187 24.83 -2.09 -12.32
C THR A 187 25.34 -1.32 -11.10
N ARG A 188 25.05 -0.02 -11.04
CA ARG A 188 25.44 0.84 -9.92
C ARG A 188 24.70 0.45 -8.64
N LEU A 189 23.39 0.23 -8.71
CA LEU A 189 22.57 -0.21 -7.60
C LEU A 189 23.05 -1.54 -7.03
N ARG A 190 23.40 -2.50 -7.90
CA ARG A 190 24.00 -3.78 -7.47
C ARG A 190 25.28 -3.57 -6.67
N SER A 191 26.14 -2.64 -7.09
CA SER A 191 27.36 -2.29 -6.34
C SER A 191 27.01 -1.73 -4.95
N HIS A 192 26.04 -0.81 -4.88
CA HIS A 192 25.60 -0.22 -3.62
C HIS A 192 24.97 -1.25 -2.68
N VAL A 193 24.16 -2.16 -3.18
CA VAL A 193 23.58 -3.26 -2.38
C VAL A 193 24.67 -4.10 -1.72
N MET A 194 25.75 -4.40 -2.44
CA MET A 194 26.84 -5.24 -1.91
C MET A 194 27.75 -4.51 -0.92
N TYR A 195 28.02 -3.23 -1.14
CA TYR A 195 29.14 -2.55 -0.45
C TYR A 195 28.76 -1.30 0.35
N SER A 196 27.57 -0.73 0.14
CA SER A 196 27.16 0.49 0.83
C SER A 196 26.52 0.20 2.18
N LYS A 197 26.97 0.91 3.22
CA LYS A 197 26.33 0.90 4.54
C LYS A 197 25.01 1.68 4.58
N VAL A 198 24.72 2.46 3.53
CA VAL A 198 23.47 3.26 3.42
C VAL A 198 22.30 2.38 2.97
N ILE A 199 22.56 1.32 2.21
CA ILE A 199 21.54 0.37 1.76
C ILE A 199 21.24 -0.60 2.89
N GLY A 200 20.25 -0.22 3.72
CA GLY A 200 19.71 -1.05 4.79
C GLY A 200 18.57 -1.95 4.32
N LEU A 201 17.99 -2.68 5.28
CA LEU A 201 16.97 -3.70 5.03
C LEU A 201 15.77 -3.19 4.22
N ARG A 202 15.25 -2.01 4.58
CA ARG A 202 14.07 -1.43 3.91
C ARG A 202 14.32 -1.14 2.43
N ALA A 203 15.53 -0.72 2.08
CA ALA A 203 15.89 -0.50 0.69
C ALA A 203 16.00 -1.84 -0.06
N ILE A 204 16.54 -2.88 0.58
CA ILE A 204 16.57 -4.24 0.02
C ILE A 204 15.14 -4.77 -0.19
N GLN A 205 14.27 -4.61 0.81
CA GLN A 205 12.86 -4.98 0.73
C GLN A 205 12.18 -4.33 -0.48
N TRP A 206 12.31 -3.00 -0.61
CA TRP A 206 11.74 -2.27 -1.75
C TRP A 206 12.29 -2.75 -3.09
N ILE A 207 13.59 -3.03 -3.18
CA ILE A 207 14.19 -3.56 -4.41
C ILE A 207 13.62 -4.96 -4.73
N LEU A 208 13.45 -5.82 -3.73
CA LEU A 208 12.85 -7.14 -3.90
C LEU A 208 11.39 -7.05 -4.35
N ASP A 209 10.60 -6.12 -3.78
CA ASP A 209 9.22 -5.85 -4.20
C ASP A 209 9.16 -5.49 -5.69
N VAL A 210 9.99 -4.54 -6.12
CA VAL A 210 10.06 -4.08 -7.50
C VAL A 210 10.50 -5.19 -8.47
N LEU A 211 11.37 -6.09 -8.01
CA LEU A 211 11.86 -7.23 -8.78
C LEU A 211 10.82 -8.36 -8.86
N GLY A 212 9.93 -8.49 -7.88
CA GLY A 212 8.82 -9.45 -7.86
C GLY A 212 7.60 -9.01 -8.68
N ASP A 213 7.48 -7.71 -8.98
CA ASP A 213 6.38 -7.19 -9.78
C ASP A 213 6.50 -7.56 -11.27
N LYS A 214 5.55 -8.36 -11.77
CA LYS A 214 5.45 -8.78 -13.19
C LYS A 214 5.22 -7.62 -14.15
N GLU A 215 4.64 -6.53 -13.66
CA GLU A 215 4.34 -5.34 -14.46
C GLU A 215 5.52 -4.36 -14.49
N SER A 216 6.51 -4.56 -13.62
CA SER A 216 7.70 -3.73 -13.50
C SER A 216 8.51 -3.69 -14.78
N LEU A 217 9.08 -2.51 -15.06
CA LEU A 217 10.04 -2.31 -16.15
C LEU A 217 11.27 -3.22 -16.00
N LEU A 218 11.59 -3.68 -14.79
CA LEU A 218 12.67 -4.62 -14.52
C LEU A 218 12.34 -6.06 -14.93
N CYS A 219 11.06 -6.45 -14.96
CA CYS A 219 10.65 -7.79 -15.41
C CYS A 219 11.02 -8.03 -16.89
N ARG A 220 11.09 -6.97 -17.70
CA ARG A 220 11.56 -7.04 -19.10
C ARG A 220 13.06 -7.26 -19.24
N ARG A 221 13.82 -7.27 -18.13
CA ARG A 221 15.27 -7.39 -18.07
C ARG A 221 15.70 -8.49 -17.10
N PRO A 222 15.43 -9.76 -17.45
CA PRO A 222 15.63 -10.88 -16.52
C PRO A 222 17.09 -11.08 -16.13
N VAL A 223 18.05 -10.72 -17.00
CA VAL A 223 19.49 -10.90 -16.73
C VAL A 223 19.99 -9.89 -15.69
N GLU A 224 19.73 -8.61 -15.89
CA GLU A 224 20.12 -7.53 -14.98
C GLU A 224 19.34 -7.61 -13.67
N GLY A 225 18.03 -7.84 -13.76
CA GLY A 225 17.18 -8.06 -12.59
C GLY A 225 17.63 -9.26 -11.76
N GLY A 226 17.96 -10.39 -12.40
CA GLY A 226 18.49 -11.57 -11.71
C GLY A 226 19.87 -11.34 -11.07
N ARG A 227 20.72 -10.49 -11.66
CA ARG A 227 21.99 -10.09 -11.04
C ARG A 227 21.79 -9.20 -9.81
N LEU A 228 20.81 -8.29 -9.85
CA LEU A 228 20.45 -7.46 -8.70
C LEU A 228 19.78 -8.28 -7.60
N PHE A 229 18.87 -9.18 -7.96
CA PHE A 229 18.23 -10.12 -7.04
C PHE A 229 19.28 -10.93 -6.27
N ARG A 230 20.25 -11.56 -6.97
CA ARG A 230 21.34 -12.30 -6.32
C ARG A 230 22.21 -11.44 -5.40
N ALA A 231 22.40 -10.15 -5.71
CA ALA A 231 23.12 -9.24 -4.83
C ALA A 231 22.30 -8.93 -3.56
N CYS A 232 20.98 -8.73 -3.71
CA CYS A 232 20.07 -8.57 -2.58
C CYS A 232 20.07 -9.81 -1.69
N LEU A 233 20.04 -11.01 -2.27
CA LEU A 233 20.11 -12.27 -1.50
C LEU A 233 21.42 -12.41 -0.74
N ARG A 234 22.57 -12.11 -1.36
CA ARG A 234 23.87 -12.14 -0.67
C ARG A 234 23.90 -11.16 0.50
N ARG A 235 23.48 -9.92 0.26
CA ARG A 235 23.43 -8.89 1.30
C ARG A 235 22.47 -9.27 2.42
N LEU A 236 21.31 -9.84 2.08
CA LEU A 236 20.32 -10.31 3.03
C LEU A 236 20.91 -11.43 3.89
N HIS A 237 21.57 -12.41 3.28
CA HIS A 237 22.25 -13.50 4.00
C HIS A 237 23.27 -12.97 5.02
N ASP A 238 24.04 -11.94 4.67
CA ASP A 238 24.97 -11.29 5.61
C ASP A 238 24.25 -10.57 6.76
N MET A 239 23.04 -10.05 6.51
CA MET A 239 22.23 -9.34 7.50
C MET A 239 21.37 -10.26 8.38
N LEU A 240 21.05 -11.48 7.92
CA LEU A 240 20.15 -12.43 8.59
C LEU A 240 20.40 -12.60 10.09
N PRO A 241 21.65 -12.72 10.58
CA PRO A 241 21.91 -12.91 12.01
C PRO A 241 21.44 -11.74 12.89
N GLU A 242 21.34 -10.53 12.32
CA GLU A 242 20.96 -9.31 13.02
C GLU A 242 19.47 -8.96 12.85
N LEU A 243 18.74 -9.70 12.01
CA LEU A 243 17.34 -9.42 11.73
C LEU A 243 16.42 -9.84 12.88
N THR A 244 15.42 -9.00 13.14
CA THR A 244 14.34 -9.33 14.08
C THR A 244 13.36 -10.33 13.46
N ALA A 245 12.54 -10.98 14.29
CA ALA A 245 11.46 -11.82 13.77
C ALA A 245 10.50 -11.05 12.84
N GLY A 246 10.22 -9.77 13.15
CA GLY A 246 9.40 -8.90 12.29
C GLY A 246 10.06 -8.64 10.93
N ASP A 247 11.37 -8.39 10.90
CA ASP A 247 12.12 -8.22 9.65
C ASP A 247 12.10 -9.50 8.80
N CYS A 248 12.26 -10.66 9.44
CA CYS A 248 12.15 -11.96 8.80
C CYS A 248 10.75 -12.19 8.19
N LEU A 249 9.67 -11.87 8.91
CA LEU A 249 8.29 -11.96 8.42
C LEU A 249 8.03 -11.00 7.25
N LEU A 250 8.60 -9.81 7.26
CA LEU A 250 8.46 -8.84 6.16
C LEU A 250 9.09 -9.33 4.86
N ILE A 251 10.23 -10.00 4.95
CA ILE A 251 11.02 -10.39 3.78
C ILE A 251 10.57 -11.73 3.21
N PHE A 252 10.11 -12.65 4.07
CA PHE A 252 9.79 -14.01 3.68
C PHE A 252 8.79 -14.10 2.49
N PRO A 253 7.66 -13.36 2.47
CA PRO A 253 6.74 -13.37 1.34
C PRO A 253 7.38 -12.93 0.02
N LEU A 254 8.32 -11.99 0.07
CA LEU A 254 9.00 -11.45 -1.11
C LEU A 254 9.95 -12.48 -1.74
N LEU A 255 10.53 -13.34 -0.89
CA LEU A 255 11.38 -14.44 -1.35
C LEU A 255 10.56 -15.63 -1.85
N GLN A 256 9.35 -15.82 -1.32
CA GLN A 256 8.45 -16.89 -1.74
C GLN A 256 7.77 -16.60 -3.08
N ASN A 257 7.31 -15.36 -3.28
CA ASN A 257 6.58 -14.91 -4.45
C ASN A 257 7.48 -14.30 -5.54
N THR A 258 8.77 -14.67 -5.55
CA THR A 258 9.74 -14.15 -6.51
C THR A 258 9.51 -14.71 -7.93
N LEU A 259 9.90 -13.93 -8.94
CA LEU A 259 9.93 -14.34 -10.35
C LEU A 259 11.22 -15.10 -10.72
N TYR A 260 12.16 -15.20 -9.79
CA TYR A 260 13.46 -15.84 -9.96
C TYR A 260 13.51 -17.20 -9.26
N ASP A 261 14.65 -17.89 -9.33
CA ASP A 261 14.85 -19.13 -8.59
C ASP A 261 14.67 -18.90 -7.08
N LYS A 262 13.85 -19.75 -6.45
CA LYS A 262 13.55 -19.65 -5.02
C LYS A 262 14.83 -19.77 -4.18
N PRO A 263 15.13 -18.81 -3.28
CA PRO A 263 16.33 -18.84 -2.46
C PRO A 263 16.15 -19.75 -1.24
N PHE A 264 16.06 -21.06 -1.47
CA PHE A 264 15.68 -22.06 -0.45
C PHE A 264 16.54 -22.01 0.82
N VAL A 265 17.85 -21.72 0.72
CA VAL A 265 18.75 -21.61 1.89
C VAL A 265 18.31 -20.46 2.81
N ILE A 266 18.12 -19.27 2.25
CA ILE A 266 17.72 -18.07 3.00
C ILE A 266 16.31 -18.26 3.56
N CYS A 267 15.38 -18.81 2.77
CA CYS A 267 14.03 -19.11 3.24
C CYS A 267 14.06 -20.10 4.42
N ALA A 268 14.88 -21.17 4.34
CA ALA A 268 15.01 -22.14 5.41
C ALA A 268 15.61 -21.54 6.69
N GLU A 269 16.61 -20.66 6.57
CA GLU A 269 17.19 -19.95 7.72
C GLU A 269 16.20 -19.00 8.39
N ILE A 270 15.45 -18.24 7.58
CA ILE A 270 14.35 -17.39 8.07
C ILE A 270 13.33 -18.25 8.82
N MET A 271 12.88 -19.35 8.23
CA MET A 271 11.90 -20.25 8.88
C MET A 271 12.44 -20.82 10.18
N LYS A 272 13.71 -21.24 10.22
CA LYS A 272 14.36 -21.73 11.44
C LYS A 272 14.36 -20.66 12.54
N ARG A 273 14.69 -19.41 12.21
CA ARG A 273 14.67 -18.27 13.16
C ARG A 273 13.25 -17.97 13.66
N LEU A 274 12.26 -17.99 12.77
CA LEU A 274 10.86 -17.72 13.12
C LEU A 274 10.24 -18.83 13.97
N VAL A 275 10.63 -20.09 13.78
CA VAL A 275 10.14 -21.20 14.62
C VAL A 275 10.70 -21.11 16.04
N VAL A 276 11.94 -20.63 16.20
CA VAL A 276 12.64 -20.57 17.51
C VAL A 276 12.44 -19.23 18.22
N CYS A 277 11.87 -18.21 17.56
CA CYS A 277 11.68 -16.89 18.17
C CYS A 277 10.78 -16.91 19.42
N GLU A 278 11.01 -15.97 20.34
CA GLU A 278 10.16 -15.76 21.52
C GLU A 278 8.81 -15.12 21.13
N VAL A 279 7.75 -15.34 21.94
CA VAL A 279 6.39 -14.87 21.57
C VAL A 279 6.35 -13.34 21.58
N GLU A 280 7.05 -12.77 22.55
CA GLU A 280 7.24 -11.34 22.78
C GLU A 280 7.78 -10.63 21.53
N GLU A 281 8.74 -11.24 20.80
CA GLU A 281 9.25 -10.67 19.56
C GLU A 281 8.16 -10.57 18.47
N LEU A 282 7.23 -11.51 18.45
CA LEU A 282 6.12 -11.52 17.48
C LEU A 282 4.97 -10.60 17.91
N THR A 283 4.78 -10.35 19.21
CA THR A 283 3.76 -9.39 19.67
C THR A 283 4.04 -7.96 19.19
N ALA A 284 5.31 -7.58 18.97
CA ALA A 284 5.64 -6.25 18.45
C ALA A 284 5.37 -6.11 16.93
N VAL A 285 5.08 -7.21 16.22
CA VAL A 285 4.94 -7.22 14.76
C VAL A 285 3.58 -6.65 14.35
N PRO A 286 3.51 -5.73 13.36
CA PRO A 286 2.25 -5.19 12.88
C PRO A 286 1.34 -6.26 12.27
N THR A 287 0.03 -6.13 12.47
CA THR A 287 -0.98 -7.05 11.95
C THR A 287 -0.90 -7.23 10.43
N SER A 288 -0.64 -6.17 9.66
CA SER A 288 -0.49 -6.24 8.22
C SER A 288 0.64 -7.17 7.77
N VAL A 289 1.76 -7.19 8.50
CA VAL A 289 2.90 -8.07 8.24
C VAL A 289 2.53 -9.53 8.51
N ILE A 290 1.81 -9.78 9.61
CA ILE A 290 1.32 -11.11 9.96
C ILE A 290 0.39 -11.64 8.86
N LEU A 291 -0.58 -10.83 8.42
CA LEU A 291 -1.52 -11.20 7.36
C LEU A 291 -0.81 -11.51 6.03
N HIS A 292 0.13 -10.65 5.59
CA HIS A 292 0.89 -10.93 4.37
C HIS A 292 1.79 -12.15 4.48
N THR A 293 2.30 -12.45 5.68
CA THR A 293 3.05 -13.70 5.89
C THR A 293 2.12 -14.91 5.74
N LEU A 294 0.93 -14.87 6.36
CA LEU A 294 -0.04 -15.97 6.36
C LEU A 294 -0.51 -16.39 4.97
N GLU A 295 -0.49 -15.47 3.99
CA GLU A 295 -0.76 -15.75 2.58
C GLU A 295 0.21 -16.78 1.97
N CYS A 296 1.42 -16.94 2.54
CA CYS A 296 2.42 -17.87 2.01
C CYS A 296 2.01 -19.33 2.26
N GLU A 297 1.87 -20.11 1.19
CA GLU A 297 1.48 -21.52 1.24
C GLU A 297 2.53 -22.40 1.97
N GLU A 298 3.82 -22.12 1.78
CA GLU A 298 4.96 -22.91 2.30
C GLU A 298 5.29 -22.64 3.78
N LEU A 299 4.39 -21.99 4.53
CA LEU A 299 4.60 -21.78 5.96
C LEU A 299 4.55 -23.10 6.74
N VAL A 300 5.53 -23.30 7.62
CA VAL A 300 5.52 -24.41 8.58
C VAL A 300 4.23 -24.33 9.42
N PRO A 301 3.45 -25.42 9.57
CA PRO A 301 2.17 -25.41 10.26
C PRO A 301 2.23 -24.80 11.66
N ARG A 302 3.28 -25.13 12.43
CA ARG A 302 3.53 -24.58 13.76
C ARG A 302 3.65 -23.05 13.77
N LEU A 303 4.33 -22.46 12.79
CA LEU A 303 4.45 -21.01 12.68
C LEU A 303 3.11 -20.38 12.29
N ARG A 304 2.39 -20.97 11.33
CA ARG A 304 1.06 -20.50 10.92
C ARG A 304 0.09 -20.46 12.11
N ARG A 305 0.01 -21.54 12.89
CA ARG A 305 -0.84 -21.60 14.11
C ARG A 305 -0.48 -20.51 15.11
N ARG A 306 0.82 -20.26 15.33
CA ARG A 306 1.29 -19.21 16.24
C ARG A 306 0.91 -17.81 15.75
N LEU A 307 1.00 -17.56 14.45
CA LEU A 307 0.54 -16.30 13.86
C LEU A 307 -0.97 -16.11 14.00
N TYR A 308 -1.77 -17.18 13.88
CA TYR A 308 -3.20 -17.13 14.18
C TYR A 308 -3.50 -16.84 15.65
N GLN A 309 -2.78 -17.48 16.58
CA GLN A 309 -2.92 -17.19 18.02
C GLN A 309 -2.65 -15.73 18.35
N LEU A 310 -1.61 -15.13 17.76
CA LEU A 310 -1.29 -13.71 17.95
C LEU A 310 -2.40 -12.77 17.44
N LEU A 311 -3.12 -13.16 16.40
CA LEU A 311 -4.28 -12.39 15.93
C LEU A 311 -5.42 -12.41 16.97
N CYS A 312 -5.57 -13.51 17.70
CA CYS A 312 -6.60 -13.70 18.72
C CYS A 312 -6.26 -13.06 20.08
N GLU A 313 -5.05 -13.28 20.61
CA GLU A 313 -4.68 -12.93 22.00
C GLU A 313 -4.68 -11.42 22.29
N ASP A 314 -4.39 -10.59 21.30
CA ASP A 314 -4.32 -9.12 21.42
C ASP A 314 -5.57 -8.40 20.91
N TYR A 315 -6.67 -9.13 20.68
CA TYR A 315 -7.90 -8.58 20.08
C TYR A 315 -7.65 -7.87 18.72
N ARG A 316 -6.57 -8.22 18.02
CA ARG A 316 -6.16 -7.57 16.75
C ARG A 316 -7.22 -7.75 15.68
N ILE A 317 -7.93 -8.87 15.70
CA ILE A 317 -9.08 -9.14 14.83
C ILE A 317 -10.14 -8.04 14.96
N GLY A 318 -10.42 -7.55 16.17
CA GLY A 318 -11.38 -6.47 16.40
C GLY A 318 -10.99 -5.12 15.77
N SER A 319 -9.71 -4.95 15.43
CA SER A 319 -9.21 -3.73 14.76
C SER A 319 -9.18 -3.83 13.23
N LEU A 320 -9.45 -5.01 12.65
CA LEU A 320 -9.35 -5.22 11.21
C LEU A 320 -10.42 -4.44 10.44
N GLY A 321 -10.00 -3.75 9.38
CA GLY A 321 -10.91 -3.18 8.40
C GLY A 321 -11.56 -4.24 7.52
N LYS A 322 -12.60 -3.87 6.75
CA LYS A 322 -13.31 -4.80 5.84
C LYS A 322 -12.38 -5.53 4.86
N GLY A 323 -11.37 -4.82 4.32
CA GLY A 323 -10.42 -5.39 3.37
C GLY A 323 -9.51 -6.42 4.03
N GLU A 324 -9.02 -6.13 5.23
CA GLU A 324 -8.18 -7.06 5.99
C GLU A 324 -8.98 -8.27 6.48
N CYS A 325 -10.26 -8.08 6.85
CA CYS A 325 -11.15 -9.20 7.19
C CYS A 325 -11.36 -10.13 5.99
N LEU A 326 -11.64 -9.57 4.81
CA LEU A 326 -11.78 -10.37 3.58
C LEU A 326 -10.47 -11.06 3.20
N PHE A 327 -9.34 -10.38 3.39
CA PHE A 327 -8.03 -10.95 3.12
C PHE A 327 -7.75 -12.14 4.04
N LEU A 328 -7.94 -11.98 5.35
CA LEU A 328 -7.79 -13.09 6.32
C LEU A 328 -8.76 -14.23 6.02
N LEU A 329 -10.03 -13.92 5.72
CA LEU A 329 -11.03 -14.92 5.34
C LEU A 329 -10.60 -15.70 4.09
N SER A 330 -10.05 -15.01 3.10
CA SER A 330 -9.54 -15.63 1.88
C SER A 330 -8.38 -16.58 2.18
N ILE A 331 -7.44 -16.18 3.05
CA ILE A 331 -6.30 -17.01 3.45
C ILE A 331 -6.79 -18.28 4.13
N ILE A 332 -7.72 -18.17 5.09
CA ILE A 332 -8.24 -19.34 5.80
C ILE A 332 -8.98 -20.26 4.83
N ALA A 333 -9.78 -19.70 3.91
CA ALA A 333 -10.56 -20.47 2.94
C ALA A 333 -9.70 -21.19 1.88
N THR A 334 -8.57 -20.62 1.48
CA THR A 334 -7.68 -21.21 0.47
C THR A 334 -6.55 -22.02 1.07
N SER A 335 -6.20 -21.79 2.32
CA SER A 335 -5.18 -22.56 3.01
C SER A 335 -5.66 -24.00 3.22
N SER A 336 -4.99 -24.95 2.57
CA SER A 336 -5.24 -26.37 2.84
C SER A 336 -4.93 -26.66 4.31
N PRO A 337 -5.83 -27.30 5.07
CA PRO A 337 -5.49 -27.89 6.35
C PRO A 337 -4.65 -29.14 6.08
N CYS A 338 -3.41 -28.97 5.62
CA CYS A 338 -2.45 -30.05 5.55
C CYS A 338 -1.95 -30.29 6.98
N MET A 339 -2.81 -30.92 7.78
CA MET A 339 -2.42 -31.48 9.07
C MET A 339 -1.73 -32.80 8.77
N ASP A 340 -0.40 -32.80 8.81
CA ASP A 340 0.33 -34.05 9.02
C ASP A 340 -0.17 -34.64 10.36
N GLU A 341 -0.84 -35.78 10.31
CA GLU A 341 -1.42 -36.47 11.48
C GLU A 341 -0.37 -36.74 12.59
N ALA A 342 0.92 -36.67 12.26
CA ALA A 342 2.04 -36.85 13.17
C ALA A 342 2.30 -35.66 14.13
N GLU A 343 1.75 -34.48 13.87
CA GLU A 343 1.89 -33.27 14.69
C GLU A 343 0.55 -32.76 15.26
N GLN A 344 -0.33 -33.70 15.69
CA GLN A 344 -1.34 -33.41 16.70
C GLN A 344 -0.72 -33.60 18.10
N PRO A 345 -0.04 -32.60 18.70
CA PRO A 345 -0.07 -32.54 20.15
C PRO A 345 -1.53 -32.27 20.55
N LYS A 346 -1.91 -32.76 21.73
CA LYS A 346 -3.18 -32.53 22.45
C LYS A 346 -3.44 -31.04 22.73
N TYR A 347 -3.45 -30.20 21.71
CA TYR A 347 -3.91 -28.82 21.75
C TYR A 347 -5.23 -28.82 21.00
N ASP A 348 -6.29 -28.58 21.76
CA ASP A 348 -7.67 -28.66 21.32
C ASP A 348 -7.91 -27.84 20.06
N ASN A 349 -8.78 -28.38 19.21
CA ASN A 349 -9.37 -27.78 18.03
C ASN A 349 -9.79 -26.30 18.27
N ASP A 350 -10.13 -25.94 19.51
CA ASP A 350 -10.68 -24.66 19.96
C ASP A 350 -10.01 -23.39 19.41
N ASN A 351 -8.70 -23.35 19.20
CA ASN A 351 -8.03 -22.11 18.76
C ASN A 351 -8.36 -21.72 17.30
N ASP A 352 -8.48 -22.69 16.39
CA ASP A 352 -8.84 -22.42 15.00
C ASP A 352 -10.33 -22.03 14.88
N PHE A 353 -11.18 -22.59 15.75
CA PHE A 353 -12.58 -22.19 15.89
C PHE A 353 -12.70 -20.75 16.42
N LEU A 354 -11.95 -20.41 17.49
CA LEU A 354 -11.94 -19.07 18.06
C LEU A 354 -11.47 -18.00 17.06
N LEU A 355 -10.51 -18.32 16.19
CA LEU A 355 -10.08 -17.44 15.09
C LEU A 355 -11.23 -17.15 14.13
N CYS A 356 -11.90 -18.20 13.64
CA CYS A 356 -13.03 -18.08 12.72
C CYS A 356 -14.21 -17.34 13.36
N GLU A 357 -14.55 -17.63 14.61
CA GLU A 357 -15.62 -16.94 15.35
C GLU A 357 -15.31 -15.45 15.53
N SER A 358 -14.09 -15.12 15.93
CA SER A 358 -13.64 -13.73 16.09
C SER A 358 -13.68 -12.98 14.76
N LEU A 359 -13.26 -13.63 13.67
CA LEU A 359 -13.33 -13.06 12.32
C LEU A 359 -14.78 -12.87 11.86
N PHE A 360 -15.67 -13.82 12.13
CA PHE A 360 -17.10 -13.70 11.81
C PHE A 360 -17.76 -12.56 12.58
N ALA A 361 -17.42 -12.40 13.87
CA ALA A 361 -17.87 -11.26 14.66
C ALA A 361 -17.39 -9.92 14.06
N GLN A 362 -16.12 -9.84 13.64
CA GLN A 362 -15.61 -8.62 13.00
C GLN A 362 -16.22 -8.38 11.62
N LEU A 363 -16.46 -9.43 10.83
CA LEU A 363 -17.18 -9.34 9.56
C LEU A 363 -18.60 -8.82 9.75
N TYR A 364 -19.28 -9.21 10.84
CA TYR A 364 -20.60 -8.68 11.18
C TYR A 364 -20.58 -7.16 11.39
N VAL A 365 -19.56 -6.66 12.10
CA VAL A 365 -19.35 -5.23 12.33
C VAL A 365 -19.04 -4.50 11.03
N THR A 366 -18.06 -5.01 10.27
CA THR A 366 -17.54 -4.35 9.05
C THR A 366 -18.49 -4.47 7.85
N ALA A 367 -19.43 -5.42 7.84
CA ALA A 367 -20.42 -5.62 6.78
C ALA A 367 -21.19 -4.35 6.41
N LYS A 368 -21.46 -3.46 7.38
CA LYS A 368 -22.15 -2.18 7.11
C LYS A 368 -21.39 -1.29 6.11
N SER A 369 -20.08 -1.41 6.03
CA SER A 369 -19.21 -0.63 5.14
C SER A 369 -18.85 -1.35 3.84
N MET A 370 -19.30 -2.60 3.68
CA MET A 370 -19.02 -3.41 2.50
C MET A 370 -19.92 -3.01 1.33
N ASN A 371 -19.38 -3.10 0.12
CA ASN A 371 -20.11 -3.02 -1.15
C ASN A 371 -20.66 -4.42 -1.55
N ALA A 372 -21.43 -4.48 -2.64
CA ALA A 372 -22.04 -5.73 -3.09
C ALA A 372 -21.00 -6.83 -3.42
N MET A 373 -19.90 -6.46 -4.06
CA MET A 373 -18.83 -7.40 -4.44
C MET A 373 -18.08 -7.97 -3.22
N GLU A 374 -17.80 -7.12 -2.24
CA GLU A 374 -17.19 -7.50 -0.97
C GLU A 374 -18.10 -8.46 -0.19
N CYS A 375 -19.42 -8.19 -0.18
CA CYS A 375 -20.39 -9.06 0.49
C CYS A 375 -20.49 -10.45 -0.17
N VAL A 376 -20.56 -10.52 -1.50
CA VAL A 376 -20.65 -11.83 -2.19
C VAL A 376 -19.36 -12.62 -2.05
N THR A 377 -18.21 -11.94 -2.09
CA THR A 377 -16.90 -12.59 -1.89
C THR A 377 -16.77 -13.16 -0.49
N ALA A 378 -17.24 -12.44 0.55
CA ALA A 378 -17.29 -12.98 1.91
C ALA A 378 -18.14 -14.27 2.00
N LEU A 379 -19.32 -14.26 1.36
CA LEU A 379 -20.22 -15.42 1.35
C LEU A 379 -19.58 -16.61 0.62
N GLU A 380 -18.94 -16.41 -0.52
CA GLU A 380 -18.25 -17.49 -1.23
C GLU A 380 -17.12 -18.11 -0.37
N TYR A 381 -16.32 -17.30 0.32
CA TYR A 381 -15.29 -17.86 1.21
C TYR A 381 -15.88 -18.57 2.43
N MET A 382 -16.96 -18.06 3.01
CA MET A 382 -17.66 -18.77 4.09
C MET A 382 -18.26 -20.11 3.62
N GLU A 383 -18.71 -20.18 2.37
CA GLU A 383 -19.20 -21.43 1.76
C GLU A 383 -18.07 -22.45 1.65
N VAL A 384 -16.89 -22.03 1.17
CA VAL A 384 -15.69 -22.87 1.11
C VAL A 384 -15.32 -23.40 2.50
N LEU A 385 -15.33 -22.53 3.52
CA LEU A 385 -15.04 -22.94 4.90
C LEU A 385 -16.07 -23.93 5.45
N THR A 386 -17.36 -23.71 5.16
CA THR A 386 -18.45 -24.59 5.59
C THR A 386 -18.33 -25.99 4.99
N LEU A 387 -17.86 -26.08 3.74
CA LEU A 387 -17.63 -27.34 3.03
C LEU A 387 -16.27 -27.99 3.36
N SER A 388 -15.38 -27.28 4.05
CA SER A 388 -14.04 -27.76 4.40
C SER A 388 -14.07 -28.73 5.60
N GLN A 389 -12.97 -29.46 5.81
CA GLN A 389 -12.82 -30.39 6.94
C GLN A 389 -12.82 -29.71 8.33
N VAL A 390 -12.56 -28.41 8.40
CA VAL A 390 -12.58 -27.63 9.65
C VAL A 390 -14.02 -27.27 10.06
N SER A 391 -14.94 -27.21 9.09
CA SER A 391 -16.38 -26.91 9.20
C SER A 391 -16.76 -25.98 10.38
N VAL A 392 -16.37 -24.69 10.31
CA VAL A 392 -16.88 -23.68 11.26
C VAL A 392 -18.10 -22.99 10.63
N PRO A 393 -19.33 -23.27 11.12
CA PRO A 393 -20.52 -22.66 10.54
C PRO A 393 -20.59 -21.17 10.88
N ALA A 394 -20.78 -20.34 9.86
CA ALA A 394 -21.09 -18.93 10.07
C ALA A 394 -22.51 -18.77 10.63
N SER A 395 -22.73 -17.80 11.52
CA SER A 395 -24.06 -17.52 12.06
C SER A 395 -25.04 -17.09 10.96
N SER A 396 -26.29 -17.58 11.02
CA SER A 396 -27.35 -17.20 10.08
C SER A 396 -27.55 -15.68 10.03
N ASP A 397 -27.38 -15.00 11.16
CA ASP A 397 -27.51 -13.55 11.26
C ASP A 397 -26.44 -12.79 10.46
N LEU A 398 -25.19 -13.29 10.46
CA LEU A 398 -24.12 -12.73 9.64
C LEU A 398 -24.40 -12.95 8.16
N LEU A 399 -24.78 -14.17 7.78
CA LEU A 399 -25.08 -14.54 6.39
C LEU A 399 -26.24 -13.70 5.83
N GLU A 400 -27.33 -13.57 6.59
CA GLU A 400 -28.48 -12.74 6.22
C GLU A 400 -28.13 -11.25 6.16
N ARG A 401 -27.25 -10.76 7.05
CA ARG A 401 -26.79 -9.37 7.03
C ARG A 401 -25.98 -9.07 5.77
N LEU A 402 -25.07 -9.97 5.37
CA LEU A 402 -24.30 -9.84 4.12
C LEU A 402 -25.21 -9.89 2.89
N LYS A 403 -26.16 -10.84 2.84
CA LYS A 403 -27.18 -10.94 1.77
C LYS A 403 -27.99 -9.64 1.64
N LYS A 404 -28.56 -9.15 2.75
CA LYS A 404 -29.35 -7.92 2.77
C LYS A 404 -28.52 -6.69 2.38
N ARG A 405 -27.27 -6.63 2.84
CA ARG A 405 -26.34 -5.54 2.51
C ARG A 405 -26.05 -5.52 1.01
N LEU A 406 -25.77 -6.67 0.40
CA LEU A 406 -25.55 -6.79 -1.04
C LEU A 406 -26.74 -6.24 -1.82
N PHE A 407 -27.95 -6.73 -1.56
CA PHE A 407 -29.14 -6.26 -2.27
C PHE A 407 -29.43 -4.78 -2.02
N TYR A 408 -29.17 -4.28 -0.80
CA TYR A 408 -29.30 -2.87 -0.48
C TYR A 408 -28.34 -2.01 -1.31
N GLU A 409 -27.06 -2.39 -1.37
CA GLU A 409 -26.04 -1.65 -2.12
C GLU A 409 -26.31 -1.67 -3.62
N THR A 410 -26.71 -2.81 -4.18
CA THR A 410 -27.07 -2.88 -5.61
C THR A 410 -28.30 -2.03 -5.93
N ARG A 411 -29.33 -2.01 -5.06
CA ARG A 411 -30.48 -1.11 -5.22
C ARG A 411 -30.07 0.36 -5.09
N HIS A 412 -29.18 0.68 -4.16
CA HIS A 412 -28.67 2.03 -3.96
C HIS A 412 -27.87 2.50 -5.17
N ALA A 413 -26.99 1.66 -5.71
CA ALA A 413 -26.25 1.89 -6.94
C ALA A 413 -27.23 2.19 -8.10
N LEU A 414 -28.23 1.34 -8.32
CA LEU A 414 -29.25 1.55 -9.36
C LEU A 414 -30.04 2.87 -9.26
N ARG A 415 -30.13 3.47 -8.07
CA ARG A 415 -30.76 4.80 -7.88
C ARG A 415 -29.86 5.96 -8.30
N GLN A 416 -28.54 5.77 -8.34
CA GLN A 416 -27.61 6.81 -8.77
C GLN A 416 -27.68 6.99 -10.28
N SER A 417 -27.83 8.23 -10.75
CA SER A 417 -27.95 8.54 -12.19
C SER A 417 -26.64 8.38 -12.96
N ASN A 418 -25.49 8.47 -12.28
CA ASN A 418 -24.19 8.67 -12.94
C ASN A 418 -23.27 7.44 -12.85
N LEU A 419 -23.83 6.24 -12.67
CA LEU A 419 -23.01 5.02 -12.66
C LEU A 419 -22.42 4.75 -14.04
N SER A 420 -21.12 4.48 -14.06
CA SER A 420 -20.45 4.01 -15.26
C SER A 420 -20.94 2.62 -15.66
N ALA A 421 -20.87 2.30 -16.96
CA ALA A 421 -21.23 0.98 -17.49
C ALA A 421 -20.42 -0.15 -16.82
N ARG A 422 -19.21 0.15 -16.34
CA ARG A 422 -18.40 -0.85 -15.65
C ARG A 422 -18.81 -1.07 -14.20
N GLU A 423 -19.21 -0.02 -13.48
CA GLU A 423 -19.79 -0.20 -12.14
C GLU A 423 -21.09 -1.02 -12.22
N LEU A 424 -21.94 -0.76 -13.22
CA LEU A 424 -23.12 -1.57 -13.48
C LEU A 424 -22.79 -3.03 -13.79
N LYS A 425 -21.73 -3.31 -14.54
CA LYS A 425 -21.24 -4.68 -14.77
C LYS A 425 -20.75 -5.36 -13.49
N CYS A 426 -20.06 -4.63 -12.61
CA CYS A 426 -19.63 -5.16 -11.31
C CYS A 426 -20.83 -5.50 -10.41
N GLU A 427 -21.88 -4.68 -10.40
CA GLU A 427 -23.13 -4.98 -9.69
C GLU A 427 -23.84 -6.21 -10.28
N LEU A 428 -23.91 -6.31 -11.61
CA LEU A 428 -24.49 -7.47 -12.29
C LEU A 428 -23.73 -8.76 -11.94
N GLU A 429 -22.40 -8.70 -11.95
CA GLU A 429 -21.54 -9.81 -11.56
C GLU A 429 -21.81 -10.24 -10.11
N ALA A 430 -21.91 -9.28 -9.18
CA ALA A 430 -22.23 -9.57 -7.79
C ALA A 430 -23.59 -10.27 -7.64
N ILE A 431 -24.61 -9.85 -8.42
CA ILE A 431 -25.95 -10.46 -8.42
C ILE A 431 -25.93 -11.90 -8.95
N HIS A 432 -25.22 -12.17 -10.04
CA HIS A 432 -25.08 -13.53 -10.55
C HIS A 432 -24.30 -14.44 -9.60
N ARG A 433 -23.27 -13.90 -8.93
CA ARG A 433 -22.50 -14.65 -7.94
C ARG A 433 -23.34 -15.02 -6.71
N ILE A 434 -24.14 -14.08 -6.18
CA ILE A 434 -25.04 -14.38 -5.04
C ILE A 434 -26.13 -15.37 -5.43
N GLU A 435 -26.67 -15.28 -6.65
CA GLU A 435 -27.60 -16.28 -7.16
C GLU A 435 -26.96 -17.68 -7.14
N GLY A 436 -25.71 -17.79 -7.59
CA GLY A 436 -24.94 -19.03 -7.53
C GLY A 436 -24.79 -19.56 -6.11
N VAL A 437 -24.40 -18.71 -5.16
CA VAL A 437 -24.26 -19.07 -3.73
C VAL A 437 -25.59 -19.55 -3.14
N LEU A 438 -26.69 -18.82 -3.38
CA LEU A 438 -28.00 -19.17 -2.84
C LEU A 438 -28.53 -20.48 -3.44
N ARG A 439 -28.42 -20.67 -4.76
CA ARG A 439 -28.89 -21.89 -5.44
C ARG A 439 -28.20 -23.17 -4.93
N ARG A 440 -26.98 -23.07 -4.40
CA ARG A 440 -26.27 -24.21 -3.80
C ARG A 440 -26.83 -24.58 -2.42
N CYS A 441 -27.59 -23.71 -1.77
CA CYS A 441 -28.25 -23.94 -0.48
C CYS A 441 -27.30 -24.41 0.64
N VAL A 442 -26.00 -24.09 0.55
CA VAL A 442 -25.00 -24.49 1.56
C VAL A 442 -25.05 -23.57 2.78
N LEU A 443 -25.11 -22.25 2.54
CA LEU A 443 -25.06 -21.23 3.58
C LEU A 443 -26.46 -20.75 4.02
N LEU A 444 -27.33 -20.51 3.05
CA LEU A 444 -28.68 -19.98 3.25
C LEU A 444 -29.65 -20.71 2.32
N PRO A 445 -30.91 -20.89 2.72
CA PRO A 445 -31.93 -21.41 1.82
C PRO A 445 -32.21 -20.42 0.69
N PHE A 446 -32.39 -20.93 -0.53
CA PHE A 446 -32.84 -20.11 -1.66
C PHE A 446 -34.36 -19.96 -1.62
N LEU A 447 -34.83 -18.74 -1.33
CA LEU A 447 -36.26 -18.45 -1.21
C LEU A 447 -36.84 -17.90 -2.53
N ALA A 448 -38.16 -18.05 -2.72
CA ALA A 448 -38.86 -17.51 -3.89
C ALA A 448 -38.70 -15.99 -4.01
N ASP A 449 -38.72 -15.27 -2.88
CA ASP A 449 -38.51 -13.83 -2.84
C ASP A 449 -37.09 -13.43 -3.28
N ASP A 450 -36.09 -14.26 -2.98
CA ASP A 450 -34.71 -14.04 -3.43
C ASP A 450 -34.63 -14.18 -4.97
N ALA A 451 -35.31 -15.17 -5.55
CA ALA A 451 -35.36 -15.37 -7.00
C ALA A 451 -36.02 -14.18 -7.73
N VAL A 452 -37.18 -13.74 -7.24
CA VAL A 452 -37.90 -12.58 -7.80
C VAL A 452 -37.05 -11.30 -7.70
N LEU A 453 -36.36 -11.11 -6.57
CA LEU A 453 -35.51 -9.95 -6.38
C LEU A 453 -34.29 -9.96 -7.30
N ILE A 454 -33.64 -11.10 -7.45
CA ILE A 454 -32.50 -11.26 -8.36
C ILE A 454 -32.91 -10.96 -9.79
N GLU A 455 -34.03 -11.53 -10.25
CA GLU A 455 -34.55 -11.28 -11.60
C GLU A 455 -34.83 -9.79 -11.83
N ASP A 456 -35.55 -9.13 -10.92
CA ASP A 456 -35.83 -7.69 -11.00
C ASP A 456 -34.55 -6.83 -11.07
N LEU A 457 -33.54 -7.15 -10.26
CA LEU A 457 -32.25 -6.43 -10.28
C LEU A 457 -31.47 -6.67 -11.57
N VAL A 458 -31.40 -7.92 -12.05
CA VAL A 458 -30.75 -8.27 -13.33
C VAL A 458 -31.41 -7.51 -14.48
N THR A 459 -32.74 -7.53 -14.57
CA THR A 459 -33.48 -6.81 -15.62
C THR A 459 -33.20 -5.32 -15.56
N LYS A 460 -33.24 -4.70 -14.38
CA LYS A 460 -32.97 -3.27 -14.22
C LYS A 460 -31.54 -2.88 -14.60
N ILE A 461 -30.55 -3.68 -14.24
CA ILE A 461 -29.15 -3.44 -14.60
C ILE A 461 -28.97 -3.58 -16.11
N ASN A 462 -29.50 -4.64 -16.72
CA ASN A 462 -29.41 -4.86 -18.17
C ASN A 462 -30.09 -3.75 -18.98
N CYS A 463 -31.28 -3.29 -18.57
CA CYS A 463 -31.94 -2.16 -19.22
C CYS A 463 -31.09 -0.87 -19.20
N ARG A 464 -30.35 -0.62 -18.11
CA ARG A 464 -29.42 0.52 -18.00
C ARG A 464 -28.14 0.33 -18.81
N LEU A 465 -27.67 -0.90 -18.98
CA LEU A 465 -26.50 -1.22 -19.81
C LEU A 465 -26.82 -1.10 -21.30
N GLU A 466 -28.04 -1.45 -21.72
CA GLU A 466 -28.51 -1.33 -23.11
C GLU A 466 -28.90 0.10 -23.50
N LYS A 467 -29.32 0.91 -22.52
CA LYS A 467 -29.58 2.34 -22.67
C LYS A 467 -28.62 3.14 -21.79
N PRO A 468 -27.31 3.18 -22.11
CA PRO A 468 -26.43 4.14 -21.46
C PRO A 468 -27.05 5.51 -21.70
N LEU A 469 -27.20 6.33 -20.66
CA LEU A 469 -27.79 7.67 -20.77
C LEU A 469 -27.19 8.41 -21.97
N ASP A 470 -27.97 8.53 -23.05
CA ASP A 470 -27.72 9.50 -24.12
C ASP A 470 -27.77 10.87 -23.45
N GLY A 471 -26.59 11.50 -23.36
CA GLY A 471 -26.39 12.72 -22.60
C GLY A 471 -25.10 13.42 -22.96
N THR A 472 -24.81 13.58 -24.26
CA THR A 472 -24.12 14.78 -24.74
C THR A 472 -25.13 15.91 -24.90
N LEU A 473 -24.69 17.13 -24.55
CA LEU A 473 -25.28 18.47 -24.75
C LEU A 473 -26.04 19.06 -23.54
N PHE A 474 -25.31 19.69 -22.60
CA PHE A 474 -25.09 21.16 -22.58
C PHE A 474 -23.84 21.49 -21.76
#